data_AF-A0A8E1C0S7-F1
#
_entry.id   AF-A0A8E1C0S7-F1
#
_cell.length_a   1.000
_cell.length_b   1.000
_cell.length_c   1.000
_cell.angle_alpha   90.00
_cell.angle_beta   90.00
_cell.angle_gamma   90.00
#
_symmetry.space_group_name_H-M   'P 1'
#
loop_
_entity.id
_entity.type
_entity.pdbx_description
1 polymer ?
#
loop_
_entity_poly.entity_id
_entity_poly.type
_entity_poly.pdbx_seq_one_letter_code
_entity_poly.pdbx_strand_id
1 'polypeptide(L)' 'MPLNSKKLYRNLVGKRSIRINLQHRLVYEILEDKKIIKILSMWGHYE' A
#
# COMPACT_ATOMS: atom_id res chain seq x y z
N MET A 1 33.96 5.79 3.27
CA MET A 1 33.40 4.63 4.00
C MET A 1 33.22 5.01 5.47
N PRO A 2 32.13 4.62 6.17
CA PRO A 2 30.77 4.28 5.73
C PRO A 2 29.76 5.37 6.16
N LEU A 3 28.94 5.95 5.28
CA LEU A 3 27.61 5.50 4.87
C LEU A 3 26.80 4.79 5.97
N ASN A 4 26.32 5.56 6.96
CA ASN A 4 25.36 5.10 7.96
C ASN A 4 24.14 6.01 8.02
N SER A 5 23.34 6.02 6.96
CA SER A 5 21.90 6.23 7.10
C SER A 5 21.24 4.91 6.70
N LYS A 6 20.82 4.14 7.71
CA LYS A 6 19.98 2.96 7.53
C LYS A 6 18.80 3.36 6.62
N LYS A 7 18.83 2.90 5.36
CA LYS A 7 17.66 2.95 4.48
C LYS A 7 16.58 2.07 5.11
N LEU A 8 15.66 2.67 5.86
CA LEU A 8 14.39 2.06 6.23
C LEU A 8 13.43 2.03 5.01
N TYR A 9 13.96 1.63 3.85
CA TYR A 9 13.24 1.46 2.60
C TYR A 9 12.87 -0.01 2.43
N ARG A 10 12.24 -0.59 3.44
CA ARG A 10 11.71 -1.94 3.33
C ARG A 10 10.34 -1.95 3.96
N ASN A 11 9.34 -2.29 3.15
CA ASN A 11 7.97 -2.70 3.50
C ASN A 11 6.81 -1.84 2.97
N LEU A 12 7.06 -0.80 2.16
CA LEU A 12 5.99 -0.08 1.44
C LEU A 12 6.09 -0.13 -0.10
N VAL A 13 7.06 -0.87 -0.65
CA VAL A 13 7.20 -1.05 -2.10
C VAL A 13 6.10 -1.99 -2.57
N GLY A 14 5.08 -1.47 -3.26
CA GLY A 14 3.99 -2.26 -3.86
C GLY A 14 2.59 -1.97 -3.32
N LYS A 15 2.47 -1.22 -2.22
CA LYS A 15 1.18 -0.78 -1.70
C LYS A 15 0.69 0.44 -2.46
N ARG A 16 -0.48 0.32 -3.08
CA ARG A 16 -1.17 1.38 -3.82
C ARG A 16 -2.46 1.73 -3.11
N SER A 17 -2.93 2.95 -3.32
CA SER A 17 -4.22 3.39 -2.80
C SER A 17 -5.05 4.00 -3.93
N ILE A 18 -6.31 3.60 -4.04
CA ILE A 18 -7.26 4.26 -4.95
C ILE A 18 -8.39 4.86 -4.13
N ARG A 19 -8.86 6.03 -4.56
CA ARG A 19 -10.08 6.64 -4.03
C ARG A 19 -11.25 6.12 -4.86
N ILE A 20 -12.20 5.44 -4.21
CA ILE A 20 -13.39 4.88 -4.87
C ILE A 20 -14.50 5.93 -4.94
N ASN A 21 -14.68 6.71 -3.87
CA ASN A 21 -15.55 7.89 -3.83
C ASN A 21 -14.99 8.88 -2.78
N LEU A 22 -15.69 9.99 -2.52
CA LEU A 22 -15.21 11.03 -1.60
C LEU A 22 -14.90 10.51 -0.19
N GLN A 23 -15.63 9.50 0.27
CA GLN A 23 -15.54 8.93 1.61
C GLN A 23 -14.73 7.63 1.67
N HIS A 24 -14.45 7.00 0.52
CA HIS A 24 -13.89 5.66 0.46
C HIS A 24 -12.52 5.60 -0.20
N ARG A 25 -11.55 5.03 0.52
CA ARG A 25 -10.20 4.76 0.03
C ARG A 25 -9.86 3.28 0.19
N LEU A 26 -9.54 2.63 -0.92
CA LEU A 26 -9.05 1.27 -0.94
C LEU A 26 -7.52 1.28 -0.94
N VAL A 27 -6.93 0.52 -0.03
CA VAL A 27 -5.49 0.26 0.00
C VAL A 27 -5.28 -1.20 -0.41
N TYR A 28 -4.46 -1.42 -1.41
CA TYR A 28 -4.17 -2.76 -1.93
C TYR A 28 -2.70 -2.90 -2.29
N GLU A 29 -2.27 -4.13 -2.51
CA GLU A 29 -0.93 -4.50 -2.94
C GLU A 29 -1.04 -5.40 -4.18
N ILE A 30 -0.20 -5.16 -5.17
CA ILE A 30 -0.13 -6.00 -6.38
C ILE A 30 0.98 -7.02 -6.17
N LEU A 31 0.62 -8.30 -6.21
CA LEU A 31 1.55 -9.42 -6.20
C LEU A 31 1.72 -9.92 -7.64
N GLU A 32 2.61 -9.29 -8.41
CA GLU A 32 2.78 -9.53 -9.86
C GLU A 32 3.11 -10.99 -10.18
N ASP A 33 4.00 -11.61 -9.40
CA ASP A 33 4.40 -13.01 -9.55
C ASP A 33 3.21 -13.98 -9.46
N LYS A 34 2.24 -13.65 -8.61
CA LYS A 34 1.02 -14.44 -8.41
C LYS A 34 -0.17 -13.95 -9.24
N LYS A 35 -0.04 -12.82 -9.94
CA LYS A 35 -1.14 -12.07 -10.58
C LYS A 35 -2.34 -11.85 -9.64
N ILE A 36 -2.07 -11.60 -8.36
CA ILE A 36 -3.10 -11.38 -7.33
C ILE A 36 -3.05 -9.93 -6.85
N ILE A 37 -4.22 -9.33 -6.65
CA ILE A 37 -4.36 -8.07 -5.94
C ILE A 37 -4.81 -8.38 -4.51
N LYS A 38 -3.97 -8.04 -3.52
CA LYS A 38 -4.27 -8.21 -2.10
C LYS A 38 -4.86 -6.93 -1.55
N ILE A 39 -6.12 -6.96 -1.13
CA ILE A 39 -6.74 -5.83 -0.42
C ILE A 39 -6.23 -5.82 1.02
N LEU A 40 -5.71 -4.68 1.45
CA LEU A 40 -5.16 -4.48 2.79
C LEU A 40 -6.18 -3.83 3.72
N SER A 41 -6.88 -2.80 3.22
CA SER A 41 -7.97 -2.15 3.96
C SER A 41 -8.84 -1.33 3.02
N MET A 42 -10.09 -1.14 3.42
CA MET A 42 -11.03 -0.24 2.78
C MET A 42 -11.51 0.76 3.83
N TRP A 43 -10.97 1.97 3.78
CA TRP A 43 -11.36 3.05 4.66
C TRP A 43 -12.61 3.70 4.06
N GLY A 44 -13.78 3.37 4.59
CA GLY A 44 -14.98 4.19 4.44
C GLY A 44 -15.20 4.90 5.77
N HIS A 45 -15.39 6.21 5.76
CA HIS A 45 -15.91 6.88 6.94
C HIS A 45 -17.36 6.43 7.10
N TYR A 46 -17.61 5.48 8.00
CA TYR A 46 -18.96 5.06 8.39
C TYR A 46 -19.08 5.22 9.90
N GLU A 47 -19.77 6.28 10.31
CA GLU A 47 -20.85 6.21 11.28
C GLU A 47 -22.13 6.60 10.54
#